data_AF-A0A1V5GYS5-F1
#
_entry.id   AF-A0A1V5GYS5-F1
#
_cell.length_a   1.000
_cell.length_b   1.000
_cell.length_c   1.000
_cell.angle_alpha   90.00
_cell.angle_beta   90.00
_cell.angle_gamma   90.00
#
_symmetry.space_group_name_H-M   'P 1'
#
loop_
_entity.id
_entity.type
_entity.pdbx_description
1 polymer ?
#
loop_
_entity_poly.entity_id
_entity_poly.type
_entity_poly.pdbx_seq_one_letter_code
_entity_poly.pdbx_strand_id
1 'polypeptide(L)'
;MAARKTKPEEPAPTPVEAPRGRKRKTGASDETAAVDIMSQCVSLCQEQRWREALLLLRRMCEKAQKEGNADLYVSLTGAQQKIEYSLRRQMAANLVAAARELLAKEYLLDVGQ
;
A
#
# COMPACT_ATOMS: atom_id res chain seq x y z
N MET A 1 32.49 -55.07 5.75
CA MET A 1 31.81 -55.28 4.46
C MET A 1 30.63 -56.20 4.67
N ALA A 2 29.39 -55.71 4.51
CA ALA A 2 28.16 -56.51 4.35
C ALA A 2 27.02 -55.53 4.00
N ALA A 3 26.69 -55.44 2.71
CA ALA A 3 25.49 -56.02 2.10
C ALA A 3 24.18 -55.25 2.42
N ARG A 4 23.93 -54.16 1.67
CA ARG A 4 22.57 -53.59 1.49
C ARG A 4 21.87 -54.39 0.40
N LYS A 5 20.76 -55.05 0.76
CA LYS A 5 19.88 -55.85 -0.10
C LYS A 5 19.09 -54.98 -1.10
N THR A 6 18.79 -55.59 -2.23
CA THR A 6 18.14 -55.12 -3.46
C THR A 6 16.60 -55.26 -3.44
N LYS A 7 15.89 -54.33 -4.15
CA LYS A 7 14.62 -54.35 -4.98
C LYS A 7 13.44 -55.31 -4.64
N PRO A 8 12.14 -55.07 -5.04
CA PRO A 8 11.60 -54.65 -6.38
C PRO A 8 10.43 -53.61 -6.32
N GLU A 9 10.14 -52.77 -7.33
CA GLU A 9 9.40 -52.92 -8.61
C GLU A 9 7.84 -52.93 -8.52
N GLU A 10 7.25 -51.89 -9.15
CA GLU A 10 5.88 -51.50 -9.62
C GLU A 10 4.71 -52.52 -9.67
N PRO A 11 3.41 -52.11 -9.77
CA PRO A 11 2.89 -51.14 -10.76
C PRO A 11 1.72 -50.21 -10.37
N ALA A 12 1.52 -49.19 -11.22
CA ALA A 12 0.35 -48.31 -11.29
C ALA A 12 -0.94 -49.04 -11.74
N PRO A 13 -2.11 -48.44 -11.48
CA PRO A 13 -3.07 -48.23 -12.57
C PRO A 13 -3.73 -46.83 -12.55
N THR A 14 -3.69 -46.15 -13.70
CA THR A 14 -4.63 -45.07 -14.12
C THR A 14 -5.95 -45.70 -14.63
N PRO A 15 -7.00 -44.99 -15.12
CA PRO A 15 -7.45 -43.59 -15.01
C PRO A 15 -8.97 -43.48 -14.63
N VAL A 16 -9.45 -42.36 -14.05
CA VAL A 16 -10.87 -41.96 -14.22
C VAL A 16 -11.02 -40.43 -14.26
N GLU A 17 -11.42 -39.92 -15.42
CA GLU A 17 -11.81 -38.54 -15.67
C GLU A 17 -13.23 -38.24 -15.17
N ALA A 18 -13.35 -37.12 -14.43
CA ALA A 18 -14.35 -36.02 -14.55
C ALA A 18 -15.87 -36.30 -14.39
N PRO A 19 -16.75 -35.26 -14.32
CA PRO A 19 -16.60 -33.89 -13.81
C PRO A 19 -17.76 -33.49 -12.88
N ARG A 20 -17.55 -32.83 -11.72
CA ARG A 20 -18.66 -32.09 -11.07
C ARG A 20 -18.24 -30.77 -10.44
N GLY A 21 -18.56 -29.69 -11.14
CA GLY A 21 -19.15 -28.51 -10.51
C GLY A 21 -18.22 -27.58 -9.75
N ARG A 22 -17.12 -27.13 -10.35
CA ARG A 22 -16.42 -25.94 -9.85
C ARG A 22 -17.28 -24.71 -10.19
N LYS A 23 -18.21 -24.35 -9.30
CA LYS A 23 -18.79 -23.01 -9.28
C LYS A 23 -17.62 -22.03 -9.14
N ARG A 24 -17.20 -21.44 -10.26
CA ARG A 24 -16.38 -20.23 -10.30
C ARG A 24 -17.14 -19.17 -9.50
N LYS A 25 -16.76 -18.99 -8.23
CA LYS A 25 -16.92 -17.69 -7.57
C LYS A 25 -15.90 -16.78 -8.25
N THR A 26 -16.41 -15.95 -9.15
CA THR A 26 -15.78 -14.71 -9.59
C THR A 26 -15.48 -13.87 -8.35
N GLY A 27 -14.22 -13.87 -7.94
CA GLY A 27 -13.70 -13.03 -6.86
C GLY A 27 -12.22 -12.70 -7.06
N ALA A 28 -11.74 -12.74 -8.31
CA ALA A 28 -10.33 -12.58 -8.66
C ALA A 28 -10.01 -11.19 -9.27
N SER A 29 -10.99 -10.29 -9.32
CA SER A 29 -10.84 -8.98 -9.98
C SER A 29 -10.52 -7.83 -9.02
N ASP A 30 -10.56 -8.06 -7.71
CA ASP A 30 -10.47 -6.99 -6.70
C ASP A 30 -9.05 -6.84 -6.14
N GLU A 31 -8.30 -7.93 -6.06
CA GLU A 31 -6.94 -7.95 -5.53
C GLU A 31 -5.97 -7.19 -6.45
N THR A 32 -6.12 -7.34 -7.77
CA THR A 32 -5.32 -6.60 -8.77
C THR A 32 -5.61 -5.10 -8.75
N ALA A 33 -6.88 -4.71 -8.59
CA ALA A 33 -7.26 -3.30 -8.48
C ALA A 33 -6.73 -2.66 -7.19
N ALA A 34 -6.75 -3.39 -6.08
CA ALA A 34 -6.16 -2.93 -4.81
C ALA A 34 -4.64 -2.75 -4.91
N VAL A 35 -3.94 -3.65 -5.62
CA VAL A 35 -2.50 -3.55 -5.89
C VAL A 35 -2.17 -2.31 -6.74
N ASP A 36 -2.97 -2.03 -7.76
CA ASP A 36 -2.80 -0.82 -8.59
C ASP A 36 -2.97 0.47 -7.78
N ILE A 37 -3.93 0.51 -6.86
CA ILE A 37 -4.19 1.70 -6.05
C ILE A 37 -3.09 1.93 -5.00
N MET A 38 -2.56 0.86 -4.40
CA MET A 38 -1.41 0.98 -3.49
C MET A 38 -0.15 1.44 -4.24
N SER A 39 0.07 0.95 -5.46
CA SER A 39 1.15 1.42 -6.34
C SER A 39 1.00 2.91 -6.69
N GLN A 40 -0.23 3.34 -7.00
CA GLN A 40 -0.54 4.76 -7.23
C GLN A 40 -0.27 5.60 -5.97
N CYS A 41 -0.63 5.11 -4.79
CA CYS A 41 -0.35 5.80 -3.53
C CYS A 41 1.16 5.94 -3.29
N VAL A 42 1.96 4.93 -3.61
CA VAL A 42 3.42 4.99 -3.53
C VAL A 42 3.99 6.04 -4.50
N SER A 43 3.50 6.06 -5.73
CA SER A 43 3.93 7.03 -6.75
C SER A 43 3.65 8.47 -6.30
N LEU A 44 2.46 8.74 -5.75
CA LEU A 44 2.12 10.05 -5.19
C LEU A 44 3.03 10.46 -4.02
N CYS A 45 3.43 9.51 -3.17
CA CYS A 45 4.38 9.77 -2.09
C CYS A 45 5.79 10.11 -2.62
N GLN A 46 6.26 9.41 -3.67
CA GLN A 46 7.55 9.68 -4.31
C GLN A 46 7.58 11.07 -4.96
N GLU A 47 6.45 11.50 -5.52
CA GLU A 47 6.26 12.85 -6.07
C GLU A 47 6.05 13.94 -5.00
N GLN A 48 6.10 13.59 -3.71
CA GLN A 48 5.80 14.50 -2.59
C GLN A 48 4.37 15.08 -2.62
N ARG A 49 3.43 14.41 -3.30
CA ARG A 49 2.02 14.78 -3.39
C ARG A 49 1.21 14.16 -2.25
N TRP A 50 1.68 14.41 -1.02
CA TRP A 50 1.15 13.76 0.19
C TRP A 50 -0.35 13.99 0.42
N ARG A 51 -0.87 15.17 0.01
CA ARG A 51 -2.31 15.47 0.12
C ARG A 51 -3.16 14.56 -0.75
N GLU A 52 -2.70 14.30 -1.97
CA GLU A 52 -3.42 13.46 -2.93
C GLU A 52 -3.37 12.00 -2.53
N ALA A 53 -2.20 11.53 -2.09
CA ALA A 53 -2.04 10.19 -1.53
C ALA A 53 -2.98 9.96 -0.34
N LEU A 54 -3.13 10.97 0.54
CA LEU A 54 -4.03 10.91 1.69
C LEU A 54 -5.50 10.83 1.28
N LEU A 55 -5.93 11.63 0.29
CA LEU A 55 -7.29 11.58 -0.24
C LEU A 55 -7.60 10.23 -0.89
N LEU A 56 -6.64 9.65 -1.62
CA LEU A 56 -6.77 8.33 -2.21
C LEU A 56 -6.97 7.26 -1.13
N LEU A 57 -6.13 7.25 -0.09
CA LEU A 57 -6.26 6.31 1.02
C LEU A 57 -7.60 6.44 1.75
N ARG A 58 -8.09 7.66 2.02
CA ARG A 58 -9.39 7.86 2.67
C ARG A 58 -10.54 7.24 1.88
N ARG A 59 -10.55 7.45 0.56
CA ARG A 59 -11.55 6.83 -0.33
C ARG A 59 -11.48 5.30 -0.28
N MET A 60 -10.28 4.75 -0.18
CA MET A 60 -10.09 3.30 -0.06
C MET A 60 -10.52 2.75 1.29
N CYS A 61 -10.24 3.47 2.38
CA CYS A 61 -10.76 3.12 3.72
C CYS A 61 -12.29 3.08 3.70
N GLU A 62 -12.95 4.09 3.11
CA GLU A 62 -14.41 4.13 2.98
C GLU A 62 -14.97 2.96 2.16
N LYS A 63 -14.30 2.59 1.06
CA LYS A 63 -14.68 1.41 0.25
C LYS A 63 -14.52 0.11 1.03
N ALA A 64 -13.34 -0.11 1.62
CA ALA A 64 -13.06 -1.30 2.42
C ALA A 64 -14.05 -1.46 3.59
N GLN A 65 -14.45 -0.34 4.20
CA GLN A 65 -15.47 -0.35 5.25
C GLN A 65 -16.86 -0.72 4.72
N LYS A 66 -17.26 -0.21 3.56
CA LYS A 66 -18.54 -0.55 2.91
C LYS A 66 -18.60 -2.00 2.45
N GLU A 67 -17.48 -2.54 2.00
CA GLU A 67 -17.33 -3.92 1.53
C GLU A 67 -17.14 -4.92 2.70
N GLY A 68 -16.99 -4.43 3.93
CA GLY A 68 -16.78 -5.27 5.11
C GLY A 68 -15.39 -5.92 5.18
N ASN A 69 -14.42 -5.41 4.42
CA ASN A 69 -13.06 -5.92 4.40
C ASN A 69 -12.22 -5.29 5.52
N ALA A 70 -12.32 -5.86 6.72
CA ALA A 70 -11.69 -5.34 7.93
C ALA A 70 -10.14 -5.34 7.85
N ASP A 71 -9.55 -6.39 7.29
CA ASP A 71 -8.08 -6.51 7.19
C ASP A 71 -7.50 -5.43 6.27
N LEU A 72 -8.16 -5.20 5.12
CA LEU A 72 -7.78 -4.12 4.22
C LEU A 72 -7.94 -2.76 4.90
N TYR A 73 -9.07 -2.52 5.58
CA TYR A 73 -9.30 -1.26 6.30
C TYR A 73 -8.21 -0.96 7.34
N VAL A 74 -7.82 -1.95 8.16
CA VAL A 74 -6.75 -1.81 9.16
C VAL A 74 -5.40 -1.49 8.50
N SER A 75 -5.08 -2.19 7.41
CA SER A 75 -3.82 -1.93 6.67
C SER A 75 -3.78 -0.51 6.09
N LEU A 76 -4.90 -0.03 5.53
CA LEU A 76 -5.03 1.30 4.94
C LEU A 76 -4.99 2.40 6.00
N THR A 77 -5.60 2.19 7.17
CA THR A 77 -5.50 3.16 8.27
C THR A 77 -4.08 3.28 8.80
N GLY A 78 -3.33 2.18 8.88
CA GLY A 78 -1.90 2.21 9.22
C GLY A 78 -1.07 2.99 8.19
N ALA A 79 -1.34 2.80 6.90
CA ALA A 79 -0.72 3.59 5.84
C ALA A 79 -1.09 5.09 5.93
N GLN A 80 -2.37 5.38 6.20
CA GLN A 80 -2.89 6.74 6.33
C GLN A 80 -2.13 7.54 7.39
N GLN A 81 -1.91 6.96 8.58
CA GLN A 81 -1.18 7.61 9.66
C GLN A 81 0.25 8.02 9.26
N LYS A 82 0.94 7.18 8.49
CA LYS A 82 2.31 7.45 8.02
C LYS A 82 2.34 8.61 7.00
N ILE A 83 1.36 8.65 6.11
CA ILE A 83 1.23 9.75 5.15
C ILE A 83 0.87 11.06 5.86
N GLU A 84 -0.06 11.03 6.82
CA GLU A 84 -0.41 12.22 7.61
C GLU A 84 0.79 12.77 8.38
N TYR A 85 1.61 11.91 8.98
CA TYR A 85 2.83 12.32 9.66
C TYR A 85 3.78 13.05 8.70
N SER A 86 4.01 12.47 7.52
CA SER A 86 4.90 13.05 6.51
C SER A 86 4.39 14.40 6.00
N LEU A 87 3.08 14.51 5.74
CA LEU A 87 2.45 15.76 5.34
C LEU A 87 2.60 16.85 6.41
N ARG A 88 2.35 16.53 7.69
CA ARG A 88 2.50 17.49 8.79
C ARG A 88 3.94 18.00 8.90
N ARG A 89 4.93 17.10 8.76
CA ARG A 89 6.35 17.46 8.76
C ARG A 89 6.70 18.40 7.61
N GLN A 90 6.23 18.13 6.40
CA GLN A 90 6.46 18.98 5.24
C GLN A 90 5.84 20.38 5.43
N MET A 91 4.59 20.44 5.93
CA MET A 91 3.93 21.71 6.21
C MET A 91 4.68 22.54 7.26
N ALA A 92 5.13 21.90 8.34
CA ALA A 92 5.92 22.57 9.37
C ALA A 92 7.26 23.09 8.82
N ALA A 93 7.96 22.29 8.02
CA ALA A 93 9.22 22.71 7.39
C ALA A 93 9.00 23.93 6.47
N ASN A 94 7.96 23.91 5.64
CA ASN A 94 7.62 25.03 4.77
C ASN A 94 7.26 26.29 5.56
N LEU A 95 6.52 26.16 6.66
CA LEU A 95 6.18 27.29 7.52
C LEU A 95 7.43 27.92 8.14
N VAL A 96 8.35 27.11 8.67
CA VAL A 96 9.61 27.61 9.26
C VAL A 96 10.47 28.28 8.19
N ALA A 97 10.55 27.72 6.98
CA ALA A 97 11.27 28.33 5.88
C ALA A 97 10.67 29.70 5.50
N ALA A 98 9.36 29.77 5.32
CA ALA A 98 8.66 31.01 5.02
C ALA A 98 8.82 32.06 6.13
N ALA A 99 8.77 31.65 7.40
CA ALA A 99 8.99 32.55 8.53
C ALA A 99 10.42 33.12 8.54
N ARG A 100 11.43 32.30 8.23
CA ARG A 100 12.81 32.77 8.10
C ARG A 100 12.98 33.77 6.96
N GLU A 101 12.37 33.51 5.81
CA GLU A 101 12.39 34.46 4.68
C GLU A 101 11.72 35.79 5.01
N LEU A 102 10.61 35.75 5.75
CA LEU A 102 9.90 36.95 6.20
C LEU A 102 10.77 37.77 7.16
N LEU A 103 11.33 37.12 8.19
CA LEU A 103 12.22 37.79 9.15
C LEU A 103 13.47 38.37 8.48
N ALA A 104 14.04 37.70 7.48
CA ALA A 104 15.18 38.22 6.74
C ALA A 104 14.84 39.52 6.00
N LYS A 105 13.63 39.62 5.42
CA LYS A 105 13.14 40.83 4.76
C LYS A 105 12.91 41.97 5.75
N GLU A 106 12.30 41.68 6.90
CA GLU A 106 12.08 42.68 7.96
C GLU A 106 13.40 43.18 8.54
N TYR A 107 14.35 42.29 8.83
CA TYR A 107 15.67 42.69 9.31
C TYR A 107 16.39 43.61 8.32
N LEU A 108 16.34 43.31 7.02
CA LEU A 108 16.89 44.18 5.96
C LEU A 108 16.28 45.59 5.94
N LEU A 109 15.03 45.74 6.38
CA LEU A 109 14.37 47.05 6.48
C LEU A 109 14.81 47.81 7.75
N ASP A 110 15.07 47.10 8.86
CA ASP A 110 15.40 47.71 10.15
C ASP A 110 16.87 48.17 10.29
N VAL A 111 17.83 47.50 9.64
CA VAL A 111 19.27 47.91 9.68
C VAL A 111 19.70 48.85 8.54
N GLY A 112 18.77 49.26 7.67
CA GLY A 112 19.05 50.11 6.50
C GLY A 112 18.95 51.63 6.74
N GLN A 113 18.66 52.08 7.98
CA GLN A 113 18.60 53.49 8.36
C GLN A 113 19.88 53.98 9.06
#